data_AF-A0A849X201-F1
#
_entry.id   AF-A0A849X201-F1
#
_cell.length_a   1.000
_cell.length_b   1.000
_cell.length_c   1.000
_cell.angle_alpha   90.00
_cell.angle_beta   90.00
_cell.angle_gamma   90.00
#
_symmetry.space_group_name_H-M   'P 1'
#
loop_
_entity.id
_entity.type
_entity.pdbx_description
1 polymer ?
#
loop_
_entity_poly.entity_id
_entity_poly.type
_entity_poly.pdbx_seq_one_letter_code
_entity_poly.pdbx_strand_id
1 'polypeptide(L)'
;MKFHLYFLCSIINLIYVSISTAQTCNLGSTTERLNSVQLIISQSESNQEKIKKIFIEPTDITSHSVHFKFSDIKLQPGEIIYFSIPKYLQNKSINSVILGHRQNPSTRKGTSTTSDYDQIPGLTSVQVHSIDHNSSESWRYWNGPASGQKGAKFAEISYSPEIENLYEWPDYGTSAVAGDYSDKKSIRIDAVRIVSSGPDEVVISELAIKFTPENYNDKEEIIWTPNSYFNSTVGGKAHFGGGQNSMGLFPQALVLGSGSSYSYDIPLKEGKKFSSIELLVGDSHPDQIKNSDGGWGTKGWARLSVQLVNNQKYQNLLSYENIPPEGLIVVTAKDCTPQELKNAEIIISTSSDKLYVMGIRITYN
;
A
#
# COMPACT_ATOMS: atom_id res chain seq x y z
N MET A 1 45.65 -35.48 -52.36
CA MET A 1 45.73 -34.41 -51.35
C MET A 1 44.95 -34.87 -50.11
N LYS A 2 45.66 -35.18 -49.02
CA LYS A 2 45.07 -35.54 -47.73
C LYS A 2 44.71 -34.25 -46.99
N PHE A 3 43.48 -34.08 -46.54
CA PHE A 3 43.11 -33.12 -45.51
C PHE A 3 42.42 -33.85 -44.36
N HIS A 4 43.08 -33.81 -43.20
CA HIS A 4 42.48 -34.10 -41.90
C HIS A 4 41.53 -32.97 -41.53
N LEU A 5 40.34 -33.28 -41.03
CA LEU A 5 39.56 -32.35 -40.23
C LEU A 5 39.11 -33.06 -38.95
N TYR A 6 39.46 -32.43 -37.83
CA TYR A 6 39.36 -32.93 -36.48
C TYR A 6 37.91 -32.90 -35.95
N PHE A 7 37.63 -33.92 -35.13
CA PHE A 7 36.53 -34.01 -34.18
C PHE A 7 36.49 -32.80 -33.23
N LEU A 8 35.33 -32.19 -33.04
CA LEU A 8 34.98 -31.52 -31.79
C LEU A 8 33.59 -31.98 -31.35
N CYS A 9 33.56 -32.78 -30.29
CA CYS A 9 32.36 -33.28 -29.64
C CYS A 9 32.01 -32.28 -28.53
N SER A 10 30.96 -31.47 -28.74
CA SER A 10 30.41 -30.62 -27.68
C SER A 10 29.14 -31.28 -27.14
N ILE A 11 29.28 -31.89 -25.97
CA ILE A 11 28.16 -32.40 -25.16
C ILE A 11 27.43 -31.19 -24.58
N ILE A 12 26.24 -30.88 -25.09
CA ILE A 12 25.34 -29.91 -24.49
C ILE A 12 24.54 -30.64 -23.39
N ASN A 13 24.87 -30.35 -22.13
CA ASN A 13 24.01 -30.70 -21.00
C ASN A 13 22.74 -29.86 -21.07
N LEU A 14 21.64 -30.46 -21.55
CA LEU A 14 20.31 -29.90 -21.44
C LEU A 14 19.84 -30.04 -19.99
N ILE A 15 20.01 -28.99 -19.18
CA ILE A 15 19.30 -28.86 -17.91
C ILE A 15 17.86 -28.49 -18.25
N TYR A 16 16.95 -29.46 -18.16
CA TYR A 16 15.51 -29.21 -18.15
C TYR A 16 15.16 -28.45 -16.86
N VAL A 17 15.15 -27.13 -16.93
CA VAL A 17 14.42 -26.32 -15.95
C VAL A 17 12.95 -26.47 -16.29
N SER A 18 12.20 -27.13 -15.41
CA SER A 18 10.74 -27.16 -15.45
C SER A 18 10.22 -25.73 -15.34
N ILE A 19 9.87 -25.12 -16.47
CA ILE A 19 9.16 -23.85 -16.51
C ILE A 19 7.76 -24.12 -15.96
N SER A 20 7.59 -23.83 -14.67
CA SER A 20 6.29 -23.50 -14.11
C SER A 20 5.66 -22.46 -15.04
N THR A 21 4.48 -22.77 -15.59
CA THR A 21 3.65 -21.81 -16.33
C THR A 21 3.11 -20.77 -15.35
N ALA A 22 4.01 -19.96 -14.79
CA ALA A 22 3.67 -18.65 -14.25
C ALA A 22 3.24 -17.83 -15.46
N GLN A 23 2.01 -17.32 -15.40
CA GLN A 23 1.51 -16.28 -16.29
C GLN A 23 2.63 -15.24 -16.44
N THR A 24 3.24 -15.15 -17.62
CA THR A 24 4.36 -14.23 -17.84
C THR A 24 3.81 -12.83 -17.70
N CYS A 25 3.95 -12.25 -16.51
CA CYS A 25 3.56 -10.88 -16.21
C CYS A 25 4.29 -9.98 -17.21
N ASN A 26 3.58 -9.51 -18.24
CA ASN A 26 4.16 -8.64 -19.24
C ASN A 26 4.40 -7.28 -18.57
N LEU A 27 5.62 -7.09 -18.08
CA LEU A 27 6.09 -5.85 -17.47
C LEU A 27 6.13 -4.70 -18.48
N GLY A 28 6.13 -5.00 -19.79
CA GLY A 28 6.62 -4.08 -20.82
C GLY A 28 8.15 -3.94 -20.74
N SER A 29 8.79 -3.49 -21.82
CA SER A 29 10.21 -3.19 -21.77
C SER A 29 10.48 -1.97 -20.87
N THR A 30 11.64 -1.94 -20.21
CA THR A 30 12.08 -0.79 -19.39
C THR A 30 12.03 0.53 -20.20
N THR A 31 12.41 0.47 -21.48
CA THR A 31 12.39 1.62 -22.40
C THR A 31 10.97 2.11 -22.66
N GLU A 32 10.01 1.22 -22.91
CA GLU A 32 8.61 1.61 -23.08
C GLU A 32 8.06 2.29 -21.84
N ARG A 33 8.29 1.72 -20.65
CA ARG A 33 7.83 2.31 -19.39
C ARG A 33 8.47 3.67 -19.10
N LEU A 34 9.77 3.82 -19.38
CA LEU A 34 10.46 5.11 -19.26
C LEU A 34 9.86 6.16 -20.19
N ASN A 35 9.65 5.80 -21.46
CA ASN A 35 9.05 6.69 -22.45
C ASN A 35 7.62 7.10 -22.06
N SER A 36 6.82 6.17 -21.51
CA SER A 36 5.48 6.47 -21.00
C SER A 36 5.52 7.49 -19.86
N VAL A 37 6.38 7.30 -18.86
CA VAL A 37 6.50 8.27 -17.75
C VAL A 37 7.03 9.62 -18.24
N GLN A 38 7.99 9.64 -19.15
CA GLN A 38 8.50 10.89 -19.74
C GLN A 38 7.42 11.63 -20.53
N LEU A 39 6.55 10.91 -21.25
CA LEU A 39 5.41 11.50 -21.95
C LEU A 39 4.43 12.13 -20.95
N ILE A 40 4.08 11.42 -19.87
CA ILE A 40 3.22 11.95 -18.80
C ILE A 40 3.83 13.22 -18.19
N ILE A 41 5.14 13.20 -17.89
CA ILE A 41 5.86 14.37 -17.37
C ILE A 41 5.79 15.54 -18.35
N SER A 42 6.00 15.30 -19.65
CA SER A 42 5.96 16.35 -20.68
C SER A 42 4.57 16.97 -20.87
N GLN A 43 3.51 16.26 -20.47
CA GLN A 43 2.13 16.72 -20.53
C GLN A 43 1.69 17.42 -19.24
N SER A 44 2.48 17.35 -18.17
CA SER A 44 2.22 18.07 -16.93
C SER A 44 2.27 19.59 -17.19
N GLU A 45 1.22 20.31 -16.78
CA GLU A 45 1.10 21.77 -16.96
C GLU A 45 2.22 22.56 -16.26
N SER A 46 2.96 21.93 -15.35
CA SER A 46 4.10 22.51 -14.66
C SER A 46 5.38 22.33 -15.49
N ASN A 47 5.70 23.29 -16.35
CA ASN A 47 6.98 23.39 -17.07
C ASN A 47 8.22 23.55 -16.16
N GLN A 48 8.11 23.35 -14.84
CA GLN A 48 9.18 23.54 -13.84
C GLN A 48 9.21 22.46 -12.75
N GLU A 49 8.78 21.24 -13.04
CA GLU A 49 8.93 20.15 -12.08
C GLU A 49 10.40 19.86 -11.78
N LYS A 50 10.78 19.93 -10.50
CA LYS A 50 12.15 19.62 -10.05
C LYS A 50 12.29 18.11 -9.85
N ILE A 51 12.42 17.38 -10.96
CA ILE A 51 12.50 15.93 -10.95
C ILE A 51 13.83 15.50 -10.34
N LYS A 52 13.77 14.78 -9.23
CA LYS A 52 14.93 14.21 -8.55
C LYS A 52 15.31 12.85 -9.13
N LYS A 53 14.32 11.99 -9.33
CA LYS A 53 14.53 10.60 -9.76
C LYS A 53 13.27 10.01 -10.40
N ILE A 54 13.49 9.04 -11.30
CA ILE A 54 12.44 8.22 -11.91
C ILE A 54 12.78 6.75 -11.65
N PHE A 55 11.85 6.01 -11.07
CA PHE A 55 11.94 4.57 -10.84
C PHE A 55 11.04 3.83 -11.84
N ILE A 56 11.66 2.97 -12.63
CA ILE A 56 10.96 2.14 -13.63
C ILE A 56 10.86 0.70 -13.15
N GLU A 57 11.90 0.18 -12.50
CA GLU A 57 11.95 -1.19 -12.02
C GLU A 57 11.56 -1.28 -10.54
N PRO A 58 10.52 -2.04 -10.19
CA PRO A 58 10.19 -2.31 -8.80
C PRO A 58 11.15 -3.33 -8.19
N THR A 59 11.27 -3.29 -6.87
CA THR A 59 12.06 -4.23 -6.07
C THR A 59 11.32 -5.55 -5.85
N ASP A 60 10.01 -5.48 -5.65
CA ASP A 60 9.13 -6.65 -5.50
C ASP A 60 7.83 -6.39 -6.25
N ILE A 61 7.24 -7.45 -6.79
CA ILE A 61 6.02 -7.36 -7.58
C ILE A 61 5.19 -8.64 -7.43
N THR A 62 3.88 -8.46 -7.36
CA THR A 62 2.90 -9.55 -7.37
C THR A 62 1.83 -9.27 -8.40
N SER A 63 0.90 -10.19 -8.58
CA SER A 63 -0.29 -9.98 -9.43
C SER A 63 -1.15 -8.77 -9.03
N HIS A 64 -0.97 -8.21 -7.82
CA HIS A 64 -1.78 -7.12 -7.27
C HIS A 64 -0.99 -6.08 -6.47
N SER A 65 0.33 -6.08 -6.55
CA SER A 65 1.13 -5.08 -5.86
C SER A 65 2.46 -4.83 -6.55
N VAL A 66 2.97 -3.63 -6.35
CA VAL A 66 4.30 -3.22 -6.78
C VAL A 66 4.98 -2.48 -5.64
N HIS A 67 6.23 -2.82 -5.35
CA HIS A 67 7.01 -2.23 -4.27
C HIS A 67 8.34 -1.71 -4.78
N PHE A 68 8.62 -0.44 -4.52
CA PHE A 68 9.90 0.21 -4.72
C PHE A 68 10.56 0.44 -3.37
N LYS A 69 11.59 -0.35 -3.05
CA LYS A 69 12.48 -0.12 -1.92
C LYS A 69 13.81 0.42 -2.42
N PHE A 70 14.28 1.49 -1.79
CA PHE A 70 15.52 2.14 -2.19
C PHE A 70 16.23 2.75 -0.97
N SER A 71 17.50 3.08 -1.14
CA SER A 71 18.23 3.88 -0.15
C SER A 71 17.57 5.25 0.00
N ASP A 72 17.47 5.76 1.24
CA ASP A 72 16.93 7.07 1.59
C ASP A 72 17.26 8.16 0.54
N ILE A 73 16.21 8.78 0.00
CA ILE A 73 16.29 9.91 -0.93
C ILE A 73 15.81 11.15 -0.20
N LYS A 74 16.69 12.16 -0.11
CA LYS A 74 16.32 13.48 0.38
C LYS A 74 15.67 14.29 -0.73
N LEU A 75 14.49 14.84 -0.45
CA LEU A 75 13.79 15.78 -1.30
C LEU A 75 13.76 17.15 -0.63
N GLN A 76 14.24 18.16 -1.35
CA GLN A 76 14.03 19.56 -1.01
C GLN A 76 12.61 19.99 -1.39
N PRO A 77 12.09 21.08 -0.80
CA PRO A 77 10.79 21.64 -1.17
C PRO A 77 10.58 21.77 -2.69
N GLY A 78 9.51 21.16 -3.19
CA GLY A 78 9.14 21.10 -4.60
C GLY A 78 9.85 20.04 -5.44
N GLU A 79 10.80 19.26 -4.89
CA GLU A 79 11.39 18.13 -5.61
C GLU A 79 10.42 16.94 -5.70
N ILE A 80 10.54 16.18 -6.80
CA ILE A 80 9.60 15.11 -7.16
C ILE A 80 10.34 13.80 -7.49
N ILE A 81 9.79 12.68 -7.04
CA ILE A 81 10.17 11.32 -7.49
C ILE A 81 9.01 10.70 -8.26
N TYR A 82 9.31 10.09 -9.41
CA TYR A 82 8.35 9.39 -10.26
C TYR A 82 8.51 7.87 -10.21
N PHE A 83 7.42 7.15 -10.37
CA PHE A 83 7.35 5.69 -10.37
C PHE A 83 6.44 5.22 -11.50
N SER A 84 6.93 4.30 -12.36
CA SER A 84 6.10 3.72 -13.42
C SER A 84 5.33 2.51 -12.90
N ILE A 85 4.08 2.35 -13.34
CA ILE A 85 3.28 1.16 -13.04
C ILE A 85 3.41 0.12 -14.17
N PRO A 86 3.74 -1.15 -13.85
CA PRO A 86 3.76 -2.24 -14.81
C PRO A 86 2.44 -2.40 -15.57
N LYS A 87 2.51 -2.63 -16.89
CA LYS A 87 1.34 -2.59 -17.79
C LYS A 87 0.20 -3.53 -17.36
N TYR A 88 0.51 -4.72 -16.87
CA TYR A 88 -0.48 -5.69 -16.42
C TYR A 88 -1.17 -5.34 -15.08
N LEU A 89 -0.68 -4.32 -14.36
CA LEU A 89 -1.34 -3.76 -13.17
C LEU A 89 -2.18 -2.53 -13.54
N GLN A 90 -1.91 -1.88 -14.68
CA GLN A 90 -2.63 -0.69 -15.13
C GLN A 90 -4.10 -0.96 -15.49
N ASN A 91 -4.50 -2.22 -15.73
CA ASN A 91 -5.89 -2.58 -15.93
C ASN A 91 -6.67 -2.77 -14.61
N LYS A 92 -5.97 -2.78 -13.47
CA LYS A 92 -6.56 -2.97 -12.14
C LYS A 92 -6.77 -1.62 -11.46
N SER A 93 -7.80 -1.56 -10.63
CA SER A 93 -8.02 -0.38 -9.80
C SER A 93 -7.00 -0.32 -8.67
N ILE A 94 -6.49 0.87 -8.37
CA ILE A 94 -5.69 1.11 -7.17
C ILE A 94 -6.56 0.93 -5.91
N ASN A 95 -5.99 0.36 -4.86
CA ASN A 95 -6.65 0.17 -3.57
C ASN A 95 -5.99 1.02 -2.48
N SER A 96 -4.67 0.93 -2.33
CA SER A 96 -3.93 1.70 -1.32
C SER A 96 -2.50 1.98 -1.76
N VAL A 97 -1.89 2.97 -1.11
CA VAL A 97 -0.47 3.28 -1.26
C VAL A 97 0.17 3.40 0.10
N ILE A 98 1.34 2.80 0.23
CA ILE A 98 2.15 2.78 1.44
C ILE A 98 3.40 3.61 1.14
N LEU A 99 3.63 4.64 1.94
CA LEU A 99 4.75 5.57 1.81
C LEU A 99 5.68 5.43 3.02
N GLY A 100 6.97 5.17 2.76
CA GLY A 100 8.00 5.33 3.77
C GLY A 100 8.59 6.74 3.72
N HIS A 101 8.29 7.57 4.72
CA HIS A 101 8.80 8.95 4.79
C HIS A 101 9.16 9.41 6.20
N ARG A 102 9.91 10.51 6.31
CA ARG A 102 10.19 11.20 7.58
C ARG A 102 10.75 12.59 7.32
N GLN A 103 10.72 13.44 8.33
CA GLN A 103 11.59 14.59 8.44
C GLN A 103 12.80 14.23 9.30
N ASN A 104 13.99 14.64 8.90
CA ASN A 104 15.22 14.28 9.61
C ASN A 104 15.45 15.22 10.82
N PRO A 105 15.56 14.70 12.07
CA PRO A 105 15.74 15.52 13.26
C PRO A 105 16.98 16.42 13.22
N SER A 106 18.02 16.01 12.49
CA SER A 106 19.29 16.74 12.40
C SER A 106 19.24 17.97 11.48
N THR A 107 18.24 18.06 10.61
CA THR A 107 18.12 19.12 9.61
C THR A 107 16.82 19.93 9.75
N ARG A 108 15.99 19.61 10.75
CA ARG A 108 14.73 20.32 11.03
C ARG A 108 15.00 21.80 11.29
N LYS A 109 14.17 22.67 10.69
CA LYS A 109 14.36 24.13 10.77
C LYS A 109 13.48 24.84 11.81
N GLY A 110 12.48 24.17 12.40
CA GLY A 110 11.43 24.82 13.18
C GLY A 110 11.12 24.20 14.55
N THR A 111 12.02 24.28 15.54
CA THR A 111 11.64 23.98 16.94
C THR A 111 11.20 25.24 17.67
N SER A 112 9.92 25.31 18.04
CA SER A 112 9.45 26.27 19.04
C SER A 112 9.89 25.84 20.44
N THR A 113 10.31 26.77 21.29
CA THR A 113 10.58 26.52 22.72
C THR A 113 9.30 26.56 23.58
N THR A 114 8.16 26.94 22.98
CA THR A 114 6.88 27.16 23.69
C THR A 114 5.76 26.21 23.25
N SER A 115 5.98 25.39 22.22
CA SER A 115 5.04 24.37 21.77
C SER A 115 5.78 23.17 21.20
N ASP A 116 5.28 21.96 21.42
CA ASP A 116 5.84 20.73 20.84
C ASP A 116 5.59 20.58 19.32
N TYR A 117 4.94 21.56 18.68
CA TYR A 117 4.66 21.55 17.24
C TYR A 117 5.81 22.09 16.39
N ASP A 118 6.13 21.37 15.31
CA ASP A 118 7.06 21.82 14.27
C ASP A 118 6.47 22.99 13.49
N GLN A 119 7.16 24.12 13.53
CA GLN A 119 6.75 25.35 12.83
C GLN A 119 7.10 25.32 11.34
N ILE A 120 8.00 24.43 10.92
CA ILE A 120 8.45 24.28 9.53
C ILE A 120 8.38 22.79 9.18
N PRO A 121 7.17 22.23 9.05
CA PRO A 121 6.99 20.79 8.87
C PRO A 121 7.48 20.32 7.50
N GLY A 122 8.08 19.13 7.47
CA GLY A 122 8.22 18.35 6.25
C GLY A 122 6.85 17.81 5.84
N LEU A 123 6.41 18.08 4.61
CA LEU A 123 5.16 17.53 4.08
C LEU A 123 5.42 16.79 2.77
N THR A 124 4.78 15.64 2.60
CA THR A 124 4.80 14.85 1.37
C THR A 124 3.41 14.68 0.81
N SER A 125 3.27 14.79 -0.51
CA SER A 125 2.05 14.45 -1.22
C SER A 125 2.34 13.29 -2.17
N VAL A 126 1.62 12.18 -2.00
CA VAL A 126 1.57 11.12 -3.01
C VAL A 126 0.45 11.46 -3.98
N GLN A 127 0.77 11.44 -5.27
CA GLN A 127 -0.17 11.72 -6.34
C GLN A 127 -0.06 10.63 -7.40
N VAL A 128 -1.19 10.25 -7.99
CA VAL A 128 -1.23 9.21 -9.02
C VAL A 128 -1.72 9.79 -10.33
N HIS A 129 -1.23 9.25 -11.43
CA HIS A 129 -1.72 9.59 -12.75
C HIS A 129 -2.80 8.58 -13.14
N SER A 130 -4.02 9.09 -13.30
CA SER A 130 -5.20 8.33 -13.68
C SER A 130 -5.29 8.20 -15.19
N ILE A 131 -5.51 6.97 -15.66
CA ILE A 131 -5.80 6.70 -17.09
C ILE A 131 -7.29 6.81 -17.41
N ASP A 132 -8.14 7.02 -16.41
CA ASP A 132 -9.60 7.10 -16.55
C ASP A 132 -10.11 8.54 -16.69
N HIS A 133 -9.22 9.52 -16.53
CA HIS A 133 -9.53 10.94 -16.54
C HIS A 133 -8.83 11.64 -17.70
N ASN A 134 -9.36 12.81 -18.08
CA ASN A 134 -8.73 13.67 -19.07
C ASN A 134 -7.40 14.22 -18.53
N SER A 135 -6.50 14.63 -19.43
CA SER A 135 -5.13 15.05 -19.07
C SER A 135 -5.05 16.17 -18.02
N SER A 136 -6.02 17.10 -18.00
CA SER A 136 -6.06 18.19 -17.01
C SER A 136 -6.47 17.72 -15.61
N GLU A 137 -7.06 16.53 -15.49
CA GLU A 137 -7.61 15.96 -14.25
C GLU A 137 -6.94 14.63 -13.86
N SER A 138 -5.94 14.20 -14.64
CA SER A 138 -5.34 12.89 -14.52
C SER A 138 -4.41 12.77 -13.33
N TRP A 139 -3.70 13.84 -12.95
CA TRP A 139 -2.98 13.86 -11.67
C TRP A 139 -3.96 14.04 -10.53
N ARG A 140 -4.00 13.05 -9.64
CA ARG A 140 -4.95 12.99 -8.54
C ARG A 140 -4.28 12.71 -7.22
N TYR A 141 -4.87 13.23 -6.14
CA TYR A 141 -4.45 12.96 -4.78
C TYR A 141 -5.61 12.41 -3.95
N TRP A 142 -5.27 11.77 -2.84
CA TRP A 142 -6.23 11.19 -1.90
C TRP A 142 -7.00 12.26 -1.14
N ASN A 143 -8.32 12.12 -1.15
CA ASN A 143 -9.16 12.84 -0.20
C ASN A 143 -9.10 12.11 1.14
N GLY A 144 -9.10 12.87 2.24
CA GLY A 144 -9.06 12.29 3.57
C GLY A 144 -9.13 13.35 4.66
N PRO A 145 -9.65 13.01 5.85
CA PRO A 145 -9.76 13.93 6.97
C PRO A 145 -8.38 14.42 7.46
N ALA A 146 -7.36 13.57 7.34
CA ALA A 146 -5.98 13.89 7.73
C ALA A 146 -5.11 14.37 6.55
N SER A 147 -5.71 14.82 5.45
CA SER A 147 -4.98 15.25 4.24
C SER A 147 -4.97 16.77 4.13
N GLY A 148 -3.77 17.36 4.12
CA GLY A 148 -3.56 18.77 3.84
C GLY A 148 -3.80 19.10 2.36
N GLN A 149 -3.45 20.33 1.96
CA GLN A 149 -3.60 20.79 0.58
C GLN A 149 -2.97 19.80 -0.41
N LYS A 150 -3.74 19.40 -1.42
CA LYS A 150 -3.31 18.42 -2.45
C LYS A 150 -2.81 17.09 -1.87
N GLY A 151 -3.42 16.62 -0.77
CA GLY A 151 -3.11 15.32 -0.18
C GLY A 151 -1.80 15.33 0.61
N ALA A 152 -1.32 16.50 1.02
CA ALA A 152 -0.10 16.61 1.82
C ALA A 152 -0.28 15.95 3.20
N LYS A 153 0.67 15.08 3.56
CA LYS A 153 0.79 14.44 4.87
C LYS A 153 2.02 14.95 5.59
N PHE A 154 1.94 15.02 6.91
CA PHE A 154 3.08 15.38 7.75
C PHE A 154 4.07 14.21 7.79
N ALA A 155 5.35 14.49 7.58
CA ALA A 155 6.39 13.49 7.72
C ALA A 155 6.95 13.55 9.15
N GLU A 156 6.79 12.48 9.93
CA GLU A 156 7.22 12.48 11.33
C GLU A 156 8.71 12.80 11.49
N ILE A 157 9.05 13.58 12.51
CA ILE A 157 10.44 13.90 12.87
C ILE A 157 11.06 12.66 13.51
N SER A 158 11.80 11.88 12.73
CA SER A 158 12.40 10.64 13.22
C SER A 158 13.70 10.27 12.48
N TYR A 159 14.54 9.48 13.15
CA TYR A 159 15.72 8.89 12.52
C TYR A 159 15.36 7.71 11.61
N SER A 160 14.19 7.11 11.80
CA SER A 160 13.67 6.00 10.99
C SER A 160 12.41 6.44 10.24
N PRO A 161 12.20 5.99 8.99
CA PRO A 161 10.99 6.32 8.25
C PRO A 161 9.74 5.77 8.94
N GLU A 162 8.71 6.61 9.03
CA GLU A 162 7.36 6.14 9.26
C GLU A 162 6.84 5.48 7.98
N ILE A 163 6.20 4.33 8.13
CA ILE A 163 5.50 3.64 7.05
C ILE A 163 4.02 4.00 7.12
N GLU A 164 3.62 5.02 6.37
CA GLU A 164 2.25 5.52 6.34
C GLU A 164 1.44 4.77 5.27
N ASN A 165 0.31 4.18 5.65
CA ASN A 165 -0.63 3.59 4.70
C ASN A 165 -1.76 4.59 4.40
N LEU A 166 -1.96 4.89 3.11
CA LEU A 166 -3.00 5.75 2.58
C LEU A 166 -4.23 4.90 2.19
N TYR A 167 -4.93 4.36 3.19
CA TYR A 167 -6.04 3.38 3.07
C TYR A 167 -7.41 3.98 2.70
N GLU A 168 -7.53 5.30 2.60
CA GLU A 168 -8.81 6.04 2.55
C GLU A 168 -9.51 6.06 1.17
N TRP A 169 -8.90 5.43 0.15
CA TRP A 169 -9.33 5.52 -1.25
C TRP A 169 -10.82 5.20 -1.46
N PRO A 170 -11.34 4.04 -1.00
CA PRO A 170 -12.72 3.65 -1.33
C PRO A 170 -13.77 4.52 -0.64
N ASP A 171 -13.40 5.19 0.46
CA ASP A 171 -14.34 5.90 1.32
C ASP A 171 -14.44 7.39 0.96
N TYR A 172 -13.28 8.01 0.69
CA TYR A 172 -13.16 9.46 0.48
C TYR A 172 -12.92 9.84 -0.99
N GLY A 173 -12.45 8.91 -1.82
CA GLY A 173 -12.21 9.14 -3.24
C GLY A 173 -10.97 10.00 -3.50
N THR A 174 -10.95 10.67 -4.66
CA THR A 174 -9.81 11.48 -5.11
C THR A 174 -10.22 12.81 -5.68
N SER A 175 -9.30 13.76 -5.61
CA SER A 175 -9.42 15.06 -6.26
C SER A 175 -8.29 15.28 -7.27
N ALA A 176 -8.60 16.02 -8.33
CA ALA A 176 -7.61 16.47 -9.29
C ALA A 176 -6.63 17.45 -8.63
N VAL A 177 -5.34 17.35 -8.99
CA VAL A 177 -4.28 18.25 -8.53
C VAL A 177 -4.43 19.65 -9.15
N ALA A 178 -4.98 19.70 -10.36
CA ALA A 178 -5.37 20.91 -11.07
C ALA A 178 -6.90 21.02 -11.11
N GLY A 179 -7.42 22.18 -10.71
CA GLY A 179 -8.86 22.41 -10.57
C GLY A 179 -9.46 21.82 -9.30
N ASP A 180 -10.79 21.86 -9.22
CA ASP A 180 -11.57 21.51 -8.02
C ASP A 180 -12.44 20.24 -8.24
N TYR A 181 -12.10 19.42 -9.22
CA TYR A 181 -12.85 18.20 -9.52
C TYR A 181 -12.53 17.08 -8.54
N SER A 182 -13.57 16.44 -7.99
CA SER A 182 -13.45 15.29 -7.09
C SER A 182 -14.52 14.25 -7.39
N ASP A 183 -14.17 12.99 -7.17
CA ASP A 183 -15.11 11.87 -7.27
C ASP A 183 -14.65 10.68 -6.41
N LYS A 184 -15.52 9.68 -6.29
CA LYS A 184 -15.30 8.47 -5.48
C LYS A 184 -15.14 7.20 -6.33
N LYS A 185 -14.81 7.34 -7.61
CA LYS A 185 -14.63 6.18 -8.48
C LYS A 185 -13.32 5.49 -8.14
N SER A 186 -13.34 4.17 -8.21
CA SER A 186 -12.09 3.41 -8.35
C SER A 186 -11.42 3.84 -9.64
N ILE A 187 -10.11 4.07 -9.60
CA ILE A 187 -9.35 4.49 -10.77
C ILE A 187 -8.23 3.50 -11.07
N ARG A 188 -7.85 3.46 -12.32
CA ARG A 188 -6.66 2.80 -12.84
C ARG A 188 -5.56 3.84 -13.02
N ILE A 189 -4.32 3.39 -12.88
CA ILE A 189 -3.15 4.26 -12.89
C ILE A 189 -2.01 3.68 -13.73
N ASP A 190 -1.19 4.56 -14.29
CA ASP A 190 0.02 4.22 -15.06
C ASP A 190 1.30 4.82 -14.46
N ALA A 191 1.18 5.80 -13.57
CA ALA A 191 2.29 6.40 -12.84
C ALA A 191 1.89 6.88 -11.43
N VAL A 192 2.88 6.98 -10.56
CA VAL A 192 2.79 7.63 -9.24
C VAL A 192 3.92 8.63 -9.09
N ARG A 193 3.69 9.71 -8.38
CA ARG A 193 4.72 10.66 -7.96
C ARG A 193 4.61 11.00 -6.49
N ILE A 194 5.77 11.23 -5.88
CA ILE A 194 5.89 11.77 -4.53
C ILE A 194 6.45 13.18 -4.66
N VAL A 195 5.76 14.15 -4.07
CA VAL A 195 6.12 15.56 -4.08
C VAL A 195 6.47 16.00 -2.67
N SER A 196 7.64 16.62 -2.47
CA SER A 196 7.93 17.36 -1.23
C SER A 196 7.13 18.66 -1.24
N SER A 197 5.93 18.65 -0.67
CA SER A 197 4.98 19.76 -0.69
C SER A 197 5.15 20.75 0.47
N GLY A 198 5.95 20.38 1.48
CA GLY A 198 6.19 21.20 2.66
C GLY A 198 7.34 22.20 2.49
N PRO A 199 7.50 23.13 3.45
CA PRO A 199 8.60 24.08 3.49
C PRO A 199 9.96 23.49 3.91
N ASP A 200 9.99 22.30 4.52
CA ASP A 200 11.24 21.62 4.89
C ASP A 200 11.54 20.38 4.03
N GLU A 201 12.77 19.90 4.14
CA GLU A 201 13.18 18.67 3.47
C GLU A 201 12.53 17.42 4.08
N VAL A 202 12.30 16.43 3.22
CA VAL A 202 11.76 15.12 3.60
C VAL A 202 12.68 14.03 3.09
N VAL A 203 12.70 12.90 3.79
CA VAL A 203 13.43 11.71 3.39
C VAL A 203 12.43 10.63 3.01
N ILE A 204 12.57 10.05 1.82
CA ILE A 204 11.73 8.97 1.31
C ILE A 204 12.56 7.68 1.23
N SER A 205 12.01 6.57 1.71
CA SER A 205 12.69 5.26 1.73
C SER A 205 11.99 4.20 0.87
N GLU A 206 10.67 4.27 0.76
CA GLU A 206 9.90 3.29 -0.02
C GLU A 206 8.56 3.80 -0.51
N LEU A 207 8.05 3.12 -1.53
CA LEU A 207 6.69 3.26 -2.03
C LEU A 207 6.16 1.87 -2.40
N ALA A 208 5.03 1.48 -1.82
CA ALA A 208 4.28 0.30 -2.26
C ALA A 208 2.89 0.71 -2.72
N ILE A 209 2.44 0.13 -3.83
CA ILE A 209 1.10 0.33 -4.36
C ILE A 209 0.39 -1.02 -4.38
N LYS A 210 -0.83 -1.04 -3.83
CA LYS A 210 -1.72 -2.19 -3.82
C LYS A 210 -2.87 -1.96 -4.78
N PHE A 211 -3.22 -2.98 -5.54
CA PHE A 211 -4.32 -2.96 -6.50
C PHE A 211 -5.43 -3.88 -6.02
N THR A 212 -6.68 -3.47 -6.27
CA THR A 212 -7.85 -4.28 -6.01
C THR A 212 -7.76 -5.59 -6.81
N PRO A 213 -7.86 -6.75 -6.17
CA PRO A 213 -7.82 -8.00 -6.90
C PRO A 213 -9.16 -8.31 -7.57
N GLU A 214 -9.09 -8.94 -8.75
CA GLU A 214 -10.22 -9.18 -9.64
C GLU A 214 -10.79 -10.60 -9.46
N ASN A 215 -12.12 -10.74 -9.58
CA ASN A 215 -12.87 -11.99 -9.71
C ASN A 215 -12.61 -13.05 -8.62
N TYR A 216 -13.56 -13.17 -7.70
CA TYR A 216 -13.56 -14.23 -6.69
C TYR A 216 -14.84 -15.05 -6.83
N ASN A 217 -14.68 -16.36 -6.76
CA ASN A 217 -15.79 -17.29 -6.89
C ASN A 217 -16.35 -17.70 -5.53
N ASP A 218 -15.60 -17.48 -4.47
CA ASP A 218 -15.92 -17.94 -3.12
C ASP A 218 -15.35 -16.95 -2.09
N LYS A 219 -16.08 -16.77 -0.98
CA LYS A 219 -15.70 -15.86 0.11
C LYS A 219 -16.19 -16.36 1.46
N GLU A 220 -15.38 -16.12 2.48
CA GLU A 220 -15.70 -16.44 3.88
C GLU A 220 -15.55 -15.17 4.71
N GLU A 221 -16.57 -14.82 5.47
CA GLU A 221 -16.63 -13.59 6.26
C GLU A 221 -16.85 -13.94 7.74
N ILE A 222 -16.07 -13.33 8.62
CA ILE A 222 -16.25 -13.38 10.07
C ILE A 222 -16.40 -11.92 10.53
N ILE A 223 -17.53 -11.59 11.14
CA ILE A 223 -17.80 -10.24 11.67
C ILE A 223 -17.97 -10.35 13.18
N TRP A 224 -17.13 -9.63 13.93
CA TRP A 224 -17.21 -9.57 15.38
C TRP A 224 -17.99 -8.34 15.84
N THR A 225 -17.71 -7.18 15.25
CA THR A 225 -18.31 -5.92 15.68
C THR A 225 -19.67 -5.70 15.01
N PRO A 226 -20.78 -5.57 15.78
CA PRO A 226 -22.11 -5.34 15.23
C PRO A 226 -22.15 -4.18 14.25
N ASN A 227 -22.96 -4.30 13.20
CA ASN A 227 -23.09 -3.35 12.09
C ASN A 227 -21.86 -3.22 11.18
N SER A 228 -20.74 -3.89 11.43
CA SER A 228 -19.62 -3.88 10.47
C SER A 228 -19.95 -4.75 9.26
N TYR A 229 -19.58 -4.30 8.05
CA TYR A 229 -19.72 -5.12 6.84
C TYR A 229 -18.73 -4.71 5.75
N PHE A 230 -18.38 -5.69 4.91
CA PHE A 230 -17.60 -5.47 3.70
C PHE A 230 -18.49 -5.12 2.51
N ASN A 231 -18.01 -4.29 1.59
CA ASN A 231 -18.67 -4.11 0.30
C ASN A 231 -18.72 -5.43 -0.48
N SER A 232 -19.68 -5.63 -1.38
CA SER A 232 -19.66 -6.80 -2.28
C SER A 232 -18.40 -6.87 -3.13
N THR A 233 -17.80 -5.72 -3.45
CA THR A 233 -16.53 -5.61 -4.17
C THR A 233 -15.36 -5.62 -3.18
N VAL A 234 -14.34 -6.44 -3.45
CA VAL A 234 -13.09 -6.43 -2.65
C VAL A 234 -12.43 -5.07 -2.72
N GLY A 235 -11.94 -4.57 -1.59
CA GLY A 235 -11.33 -3.24 -1.50
C GLY A 235 -12.31 -2.10 -1.76
N GLY A 236 -13.62 -2.37 -1.80
CA GLY A 236 -14.66 -1.34 -1.89
C GLY A 236 -14.97 -0.72 -0.53
N LYS A 237 -15.82 0.32 -0.53
CA LYS A 237 -16.25 1.03 0.68
C LYS A 237 -16.80 0.07 1.75
N ALA A 238 -16.16 0.02 2.90
CA ALA A 238 -16.61 -0.76 4.04
C ALA A 238 -17.47 0.08 4.99
N HIS A 239 -18.19 -0.60 5.88
CA HIS A 239 -18.79 0.04 7.03
C HIS A 239 -18.24 -0.57 8.30
N PHE A 240 -17.94 0.32 9.24
CA PHE A 240 -17.34 -0.01 10.50
C PHE A 240 -18.35 0.29 11.60
N GLY A 241 -18.70 -0.73 12.36
CA GLY A 241 -19.60 -0.62 13.51
C GLY A 241 -18.93 -0.13 14.79
N GLY A 242 -17.63 0.18 14.72
CA GLY A 242 -16.81 0.67 15.83
C GLY A 242 -16.19 2.04 15.51
N GLY A 243 -15.00 2.28 16.06
CA GLY A 243 -14.13 3.40 15.73
C GLY A 243 -14.76 4.78 15.83
N GLN A 244 -14.55 5.59 14.80
CA GLN A 244 -14.82 7.03 14.82
C GLN A 244 -16.31 7.33 15.01
N ASN A 245 -17.19 6.49 14.43
CA ASN A 245 -18.64 6.64 14.55
C ASN A 245 -19.19 6.17 15.92
N SER A 246 -18.36 5.49 16.71
CA SER A 246 -18.72 4.93 18.01
C SER A 246 -17.89 5.54 19.15
N MET A 247 -17.52 6.82 19.05
CA MET A 247 -16.70 7.53 20.05
C MET A 247 -15.35 6.86 20.31
N GLY A 248 -14.73 6.27 19.29
CA GLY A 248 -13.45 5.54 19.39
C GLY A 248 -13.59 4.14 19.97
N LEU A 249 -14.80 3.64 20.19
CA LEU A 249 -15.06 2.31 20.77
C LEU A 249 -15.15 1.22 19.70
N PHE A 250 -14.67 0.02 20.02
CA PHE A 250 -14.72 -1.15 19.13
C PHE A 250 -15.52 -2.29 19.77
N PRO A 251 -16.86 -2.22 19.78
CA PRO A 251 -17.68 -3.17 20.52
C PRO A 251 -17.50 -4.58 19.96
N GLN A 252 -17.21 -5.53 20.84
CA GLN A 252 -17.03 -6.95 20.54
C GLN A 252 -15.89 -7.28 19.56
N ALA A 253 -15.08 -6.30 19.14
CA ALA A 253 -13.97 -6.55 18.24
C ALA A 253 -13.00 -7.57 18.84
N LEU A 254 -12.42 -8.40 17.97
CA LEU A 254 -11.29 -9.24 18.35
C LEU A 254 -10.10 -8.32 18.68
N VAL A 255 -9.62 -8.37 19.92
CA VAL A 255 -8.50 -7.53 20.37
C VAL A 255 -7.21 -8.34 20.35
N LEU A 256 -6.26 -7.93 19.53
CA LEU A 256 -4.89 -8.45 19.54
C LEU A 256 -3.98 -7.48 20.29
N GLY A 257 -2.90 -7.97 20.89
CA GLY A 257 -1.95 -7.14 21.65
C GLY A 257 -2.42 -6.82 23.08
N SER A 258 -3.44 -7.52 23.57
CA SER A 258 -3.92 -7.44 24.95
C SER A 258 -3.71 -8.78 25.66
N GLY A 259 -2.99 -8.76 26.78
CA GLY A 259 -2.68 -10.00 27.53
C GLY A 259 -1.72 -10.92 26.77
N SER A 260 -2.10 -12.19 26.57
CA SER A 260 -1.28 -13.20 25.89
C SER A 260 -1.60 -13.39 24.40
N SER A 261 -2.64 -12.72 23.87
CA SER A 261 -3.10 -12.92 22.48
C SER A 261 -2.54 -11.85 21.56
N TYR A 262 -1.42 -12.14 20.90
CA TYR A 262 -0.79 -11.26 19.91
C TYR A 262 -1.12 -11.62 18.46
N SER A 263 -1.71 -12.79 18.26
CA SER A 263 -2.08 -13.29 16.93
C SER A 263 -3.44 -13.97 16.93
N TYR A 264 -3.99 -14.12 15.72
CA TYR A 264 -5.16 -14.91 15.43
C TYR A 264 -4.94 -15.70 14.14
N ASP A 265 -5.20 -17.00 14.23
CA ASP A 265 -4.89 -17.97 13.18
C ASP A 265 -6.19 -18.37 12.49
N ILE A 266 -6.17 -18.39 11.15
CA ILE A 266 -7.35 -18.63 10.32
C ILE A 266 -7.03 -19.73 9.33
N PRO A 267 -7.63 -20.92 9.48
CA PRO A 267 -7.41 -22.01 8.53
C PRO A 267 -7.97 -21.64 7.17
N LEU A 268 -7.19 -21.87 6.12
CA LEU A 268 -7.65 -21.72 4.74
C LEU A 268 -8.44 -22.94 4.29
N LYS A 269 -9.47 -22.70 3.48
CA LYS A 269 -10.30 -23.76 2.91
C LYS A 269 -9.49 -24.68 1.99
N GLU A 270 -9.49 -25.97 2.29
CA GLU A 270 -8.78 -26.96 1.48
C GLU A 270 -9.28 -26.99 0.03
N GLY A 271 -8.34 -27.15 -0.91
CA GLY A 271 -8.65 -27.26 -2.34
C GLY A 271 -9.05 -25.93 -3.01
N LYS A 272 -9.08 -24.82 -2.28
CA LYS A 272 -9.33 -23.48 -2.82
C LYS A 272 -8.03 -22.69 -2.99
N LYS A 273 -7.96 -21.87 -4.03
CA LYS A 273 -6.82 -20.97 -4.23
C LYS A 273 -7.06 -19.67 -3.46
N PHE A 274 -6.35 -19.48 -2.35
CA PHE A 274 -6.33 -18.23 -1.60
C PHE A 274 -5.93 -17.06 -2.50
N SER A 275 -6.70 -15.98 -2.43
CA SER A 275 -6.54 -14.80 -3.29
C SER A 275 -6.23 -13.56 -2.46
N SER A 276 -7.07 -13.21 -1.49
CA SER A 276 -6.82 -12.10 -0.57
C SER A 276 -7.47 -12.30 0.78
N ILE A 277 -7.03 -11.49 1.74
CA ILE A 277 -7.69 -11.25 3.02
C ILE A 277 -7.95 -9.75 3.19
N GLU A 278 -9.15 -9.40 3.62
CA GLU A 278 -9.57 -8.07 3.97
C GLU A 278 -9.84 -7.98 5.46
N LEU A 279 -9.37 -6.91 6.08
CA LEU A 279 -9.44 -6.69 7.52
C LEU A 279 -10.13 -5.35 7.78
N LEU A 280 -11.24 -5.37 8.50
CA LEU A 280 -11.81 -4.17 9.12
C LEU A 280 -11.11 -3.98 10.45
N VAL A 281 -10.28 -2.96 10.56
CA VAL A 281 -9.40 -2.75 11.71
C VAL A 281 -9.49 -1.35 12.26
N GLY A 282 -9.10 -1.20 13.52
CA GLY A 282 -8.83 0.09 14.14
C GLY A 282 -7.79 -0.03 15.23
N ASP A 283 -7.18 1.10 15.54
CA ASP A 283 -6.06 1.23 16.47
C ASP A 283 -6.34 2.24 17.59
N SER A 284 -7.37 3.08 17.43
CA SER A 284 -7.69 4.12 18.40
C SER A 284 -7.91 3.53 19.80
N HIS A 285 -7.35 4.20 20.81
CA HIS A 285 -7.63 3.85 22.19
C HIS A 285 -9.09 4.15 22.49
N PRO A 286 -9.85 3.22 23.10
CA PRO A 286 -11.27 3.37 23.37
C PRO A 286 -11.52 4.24 24.63
N ASP A 287 -10.92 5.44 24.66
CA ASP A 287 -10.96 6.39 25.76
C ASP A 287 -11.97 7.52 25.59
N GLN A 288 -12.64 7.57 24.43
CA GLN A 288 -13.66 8.56 24.08
C GLN A 288 -13.14 10.01 24.09
N ILE A 289 -11.84 10.22 23.91
CA ILE A 289 -11.27 11.54 23.75
C ILE A 289 -11.54 12.05 22.33
N LYS A 290 -12.06 13.28 22.21
CA LYS A 290 -12.28 13.91 20.90
C LYS A 290 -11.01 14.62 20.44
N ASN A 291 -10.55 14.28 19.24
CA ASN A 291 -9.35 14.84 18.61
C ASN A 291 -9.66 16.14 17.86
N SER A 292 -8.62 16.94 17.61
CA SER A 292 -8.72 18.22 16.88
C SER A 292 -9.08 18.05 15.40
N ASP A 293 -8.81 16.88 14.82
CA ASP A 293 -9.22 16.49 13.47
C ASP A 293 -10.71 16.08 13.40
N GLY A 294 -11.43 16.17 14.51
CA GLY A 294 -12.85 15.81 14.62
C GLY A 294 -13.09 14.34 14.94
N GLY A 295 -12.03 13.52 14.99
CA GLY A 295 -12.11 12.12 15.34
C GLY A 295 -12.27 11.83 16.84
N TRP A 296 -12.39 10.56 17.18
CA TRP A 296 -12.51 10.04 18.54
C TRP A 296 -11.48 8.95 18.84
N GLY A 297 -11.08 8.88 20.11
CA GLY A 297 -10.07 7.97 20.62
C GLY A 297 -8.65 8.53 20.44
N THR A 298 -7.81 8.43 21.48
CA THR A 298 -6.37 8.72 21.32
C THR A 298 -5.79 7.80 20.25
N LYS A 299 -4.90 8.32 19.38
CA LYS A 299 -4.22 7.51 18.36
C LYS A 299 -3.35 6.43 19.04
N GLY A 300 -3.50 5.20 18.62
CA GLY A 300 -2.62 4.10 18.98
C GLY A 300 -1.39 4.04 18.07
N TRP A 301 -0.58 3.02 18.30
CA TRP A 301 0.64 2.74 17.55
C TRP A 301 0.73 1.28 17.10
N ALA A 302 -0.41 0.65 16.84
CA ALA A 302 -0.49 -0.76 16.48
C ALA A 302 0.17 -1.01 15.12
N ARG A 303 0.92 -2.10 15.04
CA ARG A 303 1.63 -2.54 13.84
C ARG A 303 1.14 -3.92 13.44
N LEU A 304 0.49 -4.01 12.28
CA LEU A 304 -0.08 -5.24 11.76
C LEU A 304 0.92 -6.03 10.91
N SER A 305 0.93 -7.34 11.10
CA SER A 305 1.55 -8.30 10.18
C SER A 305 0.54 -9.37 9.78
N VAL A 306 0.63 -9.81 8.54
CA VAL A 306 -0.20 -10.90 7.99
C VAL A 306 0.72 -11.90 7.32
N GLN A 307 0.63 -13.16 7.75
CA GLN A 307 1.50 -14.22 7.30
C GLN A 307 0.67 -15.38 6.77
N LEU A 308 1.11 -15.97 5.67
CA LEU A 308 0.64 -17.26 5.20
C LEU A 308 1.61 -18.32 5.73
N VAL A 309 1.09 -19.29 6.47
CA VAL A 309 1.88 -20.37 7.08
C VAL A 309 1.40 -21.72 6.59
N ASN A 310 2.32 -22.57 6.16
CA ASN A 310 2.05 -23.96 5.82
C ASN A 310 3.23 -24.84 6.26
N ASN A 311 2.98 -25.85 7.10
CA ASN A 311 3.92 -26.93 7.44
C ASN A 311 5.39 -26.46 7.53
N GLN A 312 5.66 -25.46 8.38
CA GLN A 312 6.98 -24.86 8.67
C GLN A 312 7.51 -23.80 7.69
N LYS A 313 6.81 -23.53 6.59
CA LYS A 313 7.09 -22.35 5.75
C LYS A 313 6.19 -21.20 6.17
N TYR A 314 6.80 -20.02 6.29
CA TYR A 314 6.10 -18.76 6.53
C TYR A 314 6.37 -17.83 5.35
N GLN A 315 5.34 -17.13 4.95
CA GLN A 315 5.41 -16.10 3.92
C GLN A 315 4.73 -14.85 4.46
N ASN A 316 5.52 -13.78 4.58
CA ASN A 316 4.98 -12.48 4.94
C ASN A 316 4.18 -11.91 3.75
N LEU A 317 2.89 -11.71 3.97
CA LEU A 317 2.01 -11.01 3.04
C LEU A 317 1.94 -9.51 3.38
N LEU A 318 2.00 -9.20 4.67
CA LEU A 318 2.10 -7.86 5.25
C LEU A 318 3.08 -7.88 6.42
N SER A 319 3.87 -6.83 6.61
CA SER A 319 4.85 -6.77 7.70
C SER A 319 4.91 -5.39 8.31
N TYR A 320 4.59 -5.32 9.60
CA TYR A 320 4.79 -4.16 10.47
C TYR A 320 4.12 -2.87 9.97
N GLU A 321 2.94 -3.00 9.39
CA GLU A 321 2.22 -1.89 8.77
C GLU A 321 1.45 -1.08 9.80
N ASN A 322 1.48 0.25 9.68
CA ASN A 322 0.68 1.15 10.51
C ASN A 322 -0.82 0.88 10.32
N ILE A 323 -1.57 1.00 11.41
CA ILE A 323 -3.01 0.80 11.41
C ILE A 323 -3.74 2.14 11.47
N PRO A 324 -4.77 2.36 10.63
CA PRO A 324 -5.69 3.47 10.78
C PRO A 324 -6.27 3.60 12.20
N PRO A 325 -6.68 4.80 12.64
CA PRO A 325 -7.70 4.92 13.69
C PRO A 325 -8.89 3.97 13.43
N GLU A 326 -9.33 3.90 12.18
CA GLU A 326 -10.33 2.96 11.66
C GLU A 326 -10.19 2.84 10.12
N GLY A 327 -10.19 1.62 9.57
CA GLY A 327 -10.04 1.44 8.11
C GLY A 327 -10.08 0.00 7.61
N LEU A 328 -10.10 -0.15 6.29
CA LEU A 328 -10.05 -1.41 5.57
C LEU A 328 -8.63 -1.67 5.05
N ILE A 329 -8.04 -2.80 5.41
CA ILE A 329 -6.75 -3.25 4.89
C ILE A 329 -6.98 -4.45 3.97
N VAL A 330 -6.46 -4.37 2.75
CA VAL A 330 -6.50 -5.46 1.76
C VAL A 330 -5.10 -6.05 1.60
N VAL A 331 -4.97 -7.34 1.90
CA VAL A 331 -3.72 -8.09 1.74
C VAL A 331 -3.91 -9.17 0.70
N THR A 332 -3.08 -9.16 -0.33
CA THR A 332 -3.18 -10.07 -1.46
C THR A 332 -2.14 -11.17 -1.34
N ALA A 333 -2.51 -12.40 -1.75
CA ALA A 333 -1.55 -13.48 -1.88
C ALA A 333 -0.41 -13.10 -2.84
N LYS A 334 0.78 -13.65 -2.62
CA LYS A 334 1.71 -13.85 -3.76
C LYS A 334 1.25 -15.10 -4.51
N ASP A 335 1.73 -15.30 -5.73
CA ASP A 335 1.35 -16.47 -6.52
C ASP A 335 1.78 -17.77 -5.82
N CYS A 336 0.87 -18.35 -5.04
CA CYS A 336 1.05 -19.64 -4.36
C CYS A 336 0.44 -20.76 -5.19
N THR A 337 1.11 -21.89 -5.21
CA THR A 337 0.58 -23.13 -5.81
C THR A 337 -0.49 -23.75 -4.89
N PRO A 338 -1.48 -24.50 -5.43
CA PRO A 338 -2.45 -25.22 -4.60
C PRO A 338 -1.81 -26.15 -3.57
N GLN A 339 -0.63 -26.69 -3.86
CA GLN A 339 0.13 -27.53 -2.93
C GLN A 339 0.68 -26.74 -1.74
N GLU A 340 1.13 -25.51 -1.97
CA GLU A 340 1.59 -24.58 -0.91
C GLU A 340 0.44 -24.05 -0.05
N LEU A 341 -0.81 -24.22 -0.48
CA LEU A 341 -2.00 -23.85 0.30
C LEU A 341 -2.61 -25.02 1.08
N LYS A 342 -2.10 -26.25 0.89
CA LYS A 342 -2.61 -27.42 1.62
C LYS A 342 -2.29 -27.28 3.11
N ASN A 343 -3.33 -27.30 3.96
CA ASN A 343 -3.24 -27.08 5.41
C ASN A 343 -2.60 -25.73 5.76
N ALA A 344 -2.75 -24.74 4.88
CA ALA A 344 -2.22 -23.41 5.13
C ALA A 344 -3.18 -22.61 6.01
N GLU A 345 -2.61 -21.70 6.79
CA GLU A 345 -3.33 -20.79 7.68
C GLU A 345 -2.86 -19.37 7.43
N ILE A 346 -3.76 -18.41 7.61
CA ILE A 346 -3.41 -17.00 7.70
C ILE A 346 -3.26 -16.64 9.17
N ILE A 347 -2.10 -16.13 9.54
CA ILE A 347 -1.83 -15.58 10.86
C ILE A 347 -1.88 -14.06 10.75
N ILE A 348 -2.79 -13.46 11.51
CA ILE A 348 -2.86 -12.01 11.72
C ILE A 348 -2.21 -11.74 13.06
N SER A 349 -1.24 -10.83 13.11
CA SER A 349 -0.59 -10.46 14.37
C SER A 349 -0.43 -8.96 14.51
N THR A 350 -0.41 -8.50 15.75
CA THR A 350 -0.09 -7.11 16.10
C THR A 350 1.17 -7.02 16.91
N SER A 351 1.81 -5.86 16.85
CA SER A 351 2.91 -5.45 17.71
C SER A 351 2.78 -3.97 18.06
N SER A 352 3.58 -3.51 19.03
CA SER A 352 3.64 -2.12 19.53
C SER A 352 2.42 -1.63 20.30
N ASP A 353 1.21 -1.99 19.91
CA ASP A 353 -0.03 -1.61 20.59
C ASP A 353 -1.19 -2.60 20.28
N LYS A 354 -2.38 -2.30 20.83
CA LYS A 354 -3.62 -3.05 20.63
C LYS A 354 -4.19 -2.81 19.23
N LEU A 355 -4.55 -3.91 18.58
CA LEU A 355 -5.28 -3.91 17.31
C LEU A 355 -6.70 -4.41 17.55
N TYR A 356 -7.69 -3.66 17.08
CA TYR A 356 -9.09 -4.03 17.11
C TYR A 356 -9.52 -4.54 15.74
N VAL A 357 -9.79 -5.84 15.62
CA VAL A 357 -10.28 -6.48 14.39
C VAL A 357 -11.80 -6.61 14.47
N MET A 358 -12.50 -5.80 13.68
CA MET A 358 -13.96 -5.75 13.62
C MET A 358 -14.54 -6.84 12.71
N GLY A 359 -13.81 -7.22 11.68
CA GLY A 359 -14.23 -8.22 10.71
C GLY A 359 -13.10 -8.65 9.79
N ILE A 360 -13.23 -9.85 9.26
CA ILE A 360 -12.32 -10.45 8.28
C ILE A 360 -13.11 -11.01 7.11
N ARG A 361 -12.58 -10.83 5.90
CA ARG A 361 -13.04 -11.56 4.72
C ARG A 361 -11.86 -12.23 4.02
N ILE A 362 -11.96 -13.53 3.80
CA ILE A 362 -11.05 -14.29 2.95
C ILE A 362 -11.72 -14.55 1.62
N THR A 363 -10.99 -14.40 0.54
CA THR A 363 -11.48 -14.64 -0.82
C THR A 363 -10.65 -15.69 -1.54
N TYR A 364 -11.32 -16.46 -2.39
CA TYR A 364 -10.72 -17.55 -3.14
C TYR A 364 -11.09 -17.52 -4.62
N ASN A 365 -10.19 -18.03 -5.45
CA ASN A 365 -10.36 -18.18 -6.90
C ASN A 365 -10.65 -19.62 -7.30
#